data_AF-A0A7C5DTI2-F1
#
_entry.id   AF-A0A7C5DTI2-F1
#
_cell.length_a   1.000
_cell.length_b   1.000
_cell.length_c   1.000
_cell.angle_alpha   90.00
_cell.angle_beta   90.00
_cell.angle_gamma   90.00
#
_symmetry.space_group_name_H-M   'P 1'
#
loop_
_entity.id
_entity.type
_entity.pdbx_description
1 polymer ?
#
loop_
_entity_poly.entity_id
_entity_poly.type
_entity_poly.pdbx_seq_one_letter_code
_entity_poly.pdbx_strand_id
1 'polypeptide(L)'
;MAQQLVDRRDLDFVIWEQMDAESLLKNDIYKDFNKKTCDMIITEARTLAIKEMLPTLAEGDKQGIRFDKGNVKVPDCFHDAHRLILEGE
;
A
#
# COMPACT_ATOMS: atom_id res chain seq x y z
N MET A 1 -2.98 3.95 -19.29
CA MET A 1 -3.95 3.65 -18.22
C MET A 1 -4.12 4.90 -17.39
N ALA A 2 -5.36 5.30 -17.09
CA ALA A 2 -5.60 6.46 -16.24
C ALA A 2 -5.00 6.21 -14.84
N GLN A 3 -4.46 7.25 -14.22
CA GLN A 3 -3.98 7.23 -12.85
C GLN A 3 -5.15 7.00 -11.90
N GLN A 4 -5.22 5.83 -11.25
CA GLN A 4 -6.38 5.45 -10.44
C GLN A 4 -6.30 5.90 -8.98
N LEU A 5 -5.10 5.89 -8.39
CA LEU A 5 -4.91 6.17 -6.95
C LEU A 5 -3.87 7.27 -6.75
N VAL A 6 -2.59 6.90 -6.71
CA VAL A 6 -1.48 7.82 -6.43
C VAL A 6 -0.79 8.24 -7.72
N ASP A 7 -0.48 9.53 -7.82
CA ASP A 7 0.44 10.07 -8.82
C ASP A 7 1.87 9.62 -8.50
N ARG A 8 2.42 8.77 -9.37
CA ARG A 8 3.78 8.26 -9.14
C ARG A 8 4.81 9.37 -9.22
N ARG A 9 4.63 10.33 -10.13
CA ARG A 9 5.60 11.41 -10.32
C ARG A 9 5.60 12.34 -9.11
N ASP A 10 4.43 12.68 -8.59
CA ASP A 10 4.32 13.54 -7.41
C ASP A 10 4.90 12.87 -6.16
N LEU A 11 4.61 11.57 -5.98
CA LEU A 11 5.19 10.79 -4.87
C LEU A 11 6.72 10.73 -4.96
N ASP A 12 7.26 10.44 -6.15
CA ASP A 12 8.71 10.37 -6.38
C ASP A 12 9.36 11.73 -6.13
N PHE A 13 8.72 12.83 -6.54
CA PHE A 13 9.19 14.18 -6.26
C PHE A 13 9.25 14.46 -4.75
N VAL A 14 8.18 14.14 -4.02
CA VAL A 14 8.14 14.37 -2.57
C VAL A 14 9.24 13.56 -1.86
N ILE A 15 9.36 12.27 -2.15
CA ILE A 15 10.31 11.38 -1.46
C ILE A 15 11.76 11.74 -1.82
N TRP A 16 12.07 11.85 -3.11
CA TRP A 16 13.46 11.93 -3.57
C TRP A 16 13.97 13.35 -3.67
N GLU A 17 13.14 14.31 -4.09
CA GLU A 17 13.58 15.69 -4.35
C GLU A 17 13.29 16.60 -3.15
N GLN A 18 12.05 16.63 -2.67
CA GLN A 18 11.65 17.53 -1.58
C GLN A 18 12.21 17.08 -0.23
N MET A 19 12.19 15.77 0.05
CA MET A 19 12.66 15.21 1.32
C MET A 19 14.11 14.74 1.30
N ASP A 20 14.77 14.74 0.13
CA ASP A 20 16.13 14.23 -0.06
C ASP A 20 16.35 12.85 0.61
N ALA A 21 15.42 11.91 0.39
CA ALA A 21 15.46 10.62 1.06
C ALA A 21 16.70 9.78 0.73
N GLU A 22 17.38 10.03 -0.39
CA GLU A 22 18.67 9.41 -0.70
C GLU A 22 19.73 9.73 0.37
N SER A 23 19.68 10.91 1.00
CA SER A 23 20.57 11.25 2.11
C SER A 23 20.29 10.41 3.36
N LEU A 24 19.02 10.09 3.63
CA LEU A 24 18.60 9.28 4.77
C LEU A 24 19.08 7.83 4.65
N LEU A 25 19.07 7.29 3.43
CA LEU A 25 19.53 5.93 3.14
C LEU A 25 21.04 5.71 3.42
N LYS A 26 21.81 6.78 3.66
CA LYS A 26 23.22 6.68 4.07
C LYS A 26 23.40 6.28 5.54
N ASN A 27 22.34 6.33 6.35
CA ASN A 27 22.40 5.90 7.74
C ASN A 27 22.50 4.37 7.81
N ASP A 28 23.36 3.85 8.69
CA ASP A 28 23.59 2.41 8.88
C ASP A 28 22.30 1.62 9.16
N ILE A 29 21.28 2.23 9.77
CA ILE A 29 19.98 1.59 10.02
C ILE A 29 19.21 1.26 8.74
N TYR A 30 19.57 1.89 7.62
CA TYR A 30 18.95 1.71 6.30
C TYR A 30 19.90 1.07 5.27
N LYS A 31 21.02 0.48 5.72
CA LYS A 31 22.06 -0.08 4.84
C LYS A 31 21.57 -1.10 3.81
N ASP A 32 20.46 -1.78 4.09
CA ASP A 32 19.85 -2.79 3.22
C ASP A 32 18.95 -2.16 2.14
N PHE A 33 18.72 -0.85 2.21
CA PHE A 33 17.89 -0.09 1.30
C PHE A 33 18.73 0.84 0.44
N ASN A 34 18.40 0.88 -0.84
CA ASN A 34 18.85 1.90 -1.77
C ASN A 34 17.63 2.41 -2.54
N LYS A 35 17.78 3.52 -3.27
CA LYS A 35 16.70 4.12 -4.04
C LYS A 35 15.97 3.12 -4.95
N LYS A 36 16.72 2.29 -5.68
CA LYS A 36 16.13 1.28 -6.56
C LYS A 36 15.29 0.26 -5.79
N THR A 37 15.75 -0.20 -4.62
CA THR A 37 14.98 -1.08 -3.75
C THR A 37 13.71 -0.40 -3.25
N CYS A 38 13.79 0.85 -2.81
CA CYS A 38 12.62 1.63 -2.39
C CYS A 38 11.62 1.85 -3.53
N ASP A 39 12.10 2.19 -4.73
CA ASP A 39 11.26 2.38 -5.91
C ASP A 39 10.53 1.10 -6.31
N MET A 40 11.17 -0.07 -6.13
CA MET A 40 10.56 -1.39 -6.33
C MET A 40 9.46 -1.64 -5.31
N ILE A 41 9.73 -1.41 -4.01
CA ILE A 41 8.74 -1.56 -2.93
C ILE A 41 7.51 -0.68 -3.21
N ILE A 42 7.71 0.59 -3.58
CA ILE A 42 6.60 1.51 -3.90
C ILE A 42 5.80 1.00 -5.11
N THR A 43 6.46 0.39 -6.09
CA THR A 43 5.81 -0.17 -7.27
C THR A 43 4.94 -1.37 -6.92
N GLU A 44 5.46 -2.32 -6.14
CA GLU A 44 4.68 -3.49 -5.72
C GLU A 44 3.53 -3.11 -4.81
N ALA A 45 3.76 -2.23 -3.83
CA ALA A 45 2.70 -1.70 -2.97
C ALA A 45 1.57 -1.04 -3.78
N ARG A 46 1.91 -0.31 -4.85
CA ARG A 46 0.92 0.29 -5.76
C ARG A 46 0.18 -0.77 -6.57
N THR A 47 0.87 -1.81 -7.03
CA THR A 47 0.24 -2.93 -7.76
C THR A 47 -0.77 -3.65 -6.87
N LEU A 48 -0.40 -3.99 -5.64
CA LEU A 48 -1.28 -4.59 -4.64
C LEU A 48 -2.49 -3.69 -4.33
N ALA A 49 -2.25 -2.38 -4.14
CA ALA A 49 -3.32 -1.43 -3.87
C ALA A 49 -4.35 -1.34 -5.01
N ILE A 50 -3.90 -1.40 -6.27
CA ILE A 50 -4.79 -1.31 -7.43
C ILE A 50 -5.52 -2.63 -7.69
N LYS A 51 -4.81 -3.76 -7.62
CA LYS A 51 -5.38 -5.05 -7.99
C LYS A 51 -6.23 -5.66 -6.89
N GLU A 52 -5.79 -5.56 -5.65
CA GLU A 52 -6.37 -6.30 -4.54
C GLU A 52 -7.17 -5.38 -3.62
N MET A 53 -6.64 -4.21 -3.26
CA MET A 53 -7.32 -3.34 -2.29
C MET A 53 -8.46 -2.51 -2.92
N LEU A 54 -8.23 -1.87 -4.07
CA LEU A 54 -9.21 -0.99 -4.72
C LEU A 54 -10.57 -1.67 -5.01
N PRO A 55 -10.64 -2.93 -5.51
CA PRO A 55 -11.92 -3.60 -5.73
C PRO A 55 -12.74 -3.80 -4.44
N THR A 56 -12.07 -3.91 -3.30
CA THR A 56 -12.73 -4.14 -2.01
C THR A 56 -13.44 -2.91 -1.47
N LEU A 57 -13.08 -1.69 -1.90
CA LEU A 57 -13.59 -0.45 -1.32
C LEU A 57 -15.11 -0.32 -1.52
N ALA A 58 -15.59 -0.53 -2.75
CA ALA A 58 -17.01 -0.39 -3.05
C ALA A 58 -17.85 -1.53 -2.45
N GLU A 59 -17.31 -2.75 -2.40
CA GLU A 59 -18.02 -3.89 -1.82
C GLU A 59 -18.03 -3.82 -0.28
N GLY A 60 -16.91 -3.44 0.32
CA GLY A 60 -16.78 -3.27 1.76
C GLY A 60 -17.70 -2.20 2.32
N ASP A 61 -17.86 -1.09 1.60
CA ASP A 61 -18.84 -0.03 1.95
C ASP A 61 -20.28 -0.54 1.93
N LYS A 62 -20.66 -1.32 0.91
CA LYS A 62 -22.00 -1.92 0.80
C LYS A 62 -22.28 -2.96 1.89
N GLN A 63 -21.31 -3.83 2.18
CA GLN A 63 -21.48 -4.89 3.18
C GLN A 63 -21.51 -4.33 4.61
N GLY A 64 -20.66 -3.33 4.87
CA GLY A 64 -20.47 -2.70 6.16
C GLY A 64 -19.87 -3.62 7.22
N ILE A 65 -19.52 -3.04 8.36
CA ILE A 65 -19.08 -3.78 9.54
C ILE A 65 -20.30 -4.24 10.33
N ARG A 66 -20.28 -5.48 10.83
CA ARG A 66 -21.39 -6.06 11.60
C ARG A 66 -20.94 -6.43 13.00
N PHE A 67 -21.77 -6.10 13.99
CA PHE A 67 -21.60 -6.57 15.35
C PHE A 67 -22.58 -7.70 15.62
N ASP A 68 -22.07 -8.87 16.00
CA ASP A 68 -22.85 -10.08 16.23
C ASP A 68 -22.30 -10.83 17.45
N LYS A 69 -23.14 -11.00 18.48
CA LYS A 69 -22.83 -11.76 19.71
C LYS A 69 -21.48 -11.40 20.34
N GLY A 70 -21.21 -10.10 20.51
CA GLY A 70 -19.96 -9.63 21.12
C GLY A 70 -18.75 -9.58 20.17
N ASN A 71 -18.91 -10.01 18.92
CA ASN A 71 -17.83 -10.02 17.94
C ASN A 71 -18.09 -9.01 16.82
N VAL A 72 -17.02 -8.38 16.34
CA VAL A 72 -17.04 -7.50 15.17
C VAL A 72 -16.61 -8.30 13.96
N LYS A 73 -17.43 -8.30 12.90
CA LYS A 73 -17.16 -8.95 11.62
C LYS A 73 -16.95 -7.88 10.56
N VAL A 74 -15.81 -7.96 9.89
CA VAL A 74 -15.46 -7.11 8.76
C VAL A 74 -16.04 -7.69 7.46
N PRO A 75 -16.15 -6.89 6.39
CA PRO A 75 -16.52 -7.39 5.08
C PRO A 75 -15.64 -8.52 4.57
N ASP A 76 -16.26 -9.52 3.93
CA ASP A 76 -15.57 -10.73 3.45
C ASP A 76 -14.50 -10.41 2.41
N CYS A 77 -14.74 -9.39 1.59
CA CYS A 77 -13.83 -8.93 0.54
C CYS A 77 -12.47 -8.47 1.09
N PHE A 78 -12.37 -8.08 2.37
CA PHE A 78 -11.10 -7.65 2.95
C PHE A 78 -10.18 -8.81 3.33
N HIS A 79 -10.70 -10.04 3.49
CA HIS A 79 -9.89 -11.16 3.98
C HIS A 79 -8.77 -11.56 3.02
N ASP A 80 -9.03 -11.59 1.72
CA ASP A 80 -8.03 -11.97 0.72
C ASP A 80 -6.95 -10.89 0.58
N ALA A 81 -7.34 -9.63 0.41
CA ALA A 81 -6.39 -8.52 0.36
C ALA A 81 -5.53 -8.43 1.65
N HIS A 82 -6.14 -8.65 2.81
CA HIS A 82 -5.41 -8.67 4.09
C HIS A 82 -4.40 -9.82 4.17
N ARG A 83 -4.76 -11.02 3.68
CA ARG A 83 -3.83 -12.15 3.62
C ARG A 83 -2.62 -11.83 2.73
N LEU A 84 -2.85 -11.29 1.54
CA LEU A 84 -1.78 -10.92 0.61
C LEU A 84 -0.82 -9.87 1.21
N ILE A 85 -1.36 -8.86 1.91
CA ILE A 85 -0.56 -7.88 2.65
C ILE A 85 0.35 -8.54 3.69
N LEU A 86 -0.15 -9.55 4.41
CA LEU A 86 0.63 -10.27 5.42
C LEU A 86 1.69 -11.20 4.82
N GLU A 87 1.41 -11.76 3.64
CA GLU A 87 2.34 -12.64 2.90
C GLU A 87 3.46 -11.83 2.21
N GLY A 88 3.23 -10.53 1.97
CA GLY A 88 4.21 -9.64 1.35
C GLY A 88 4.29 -9.79 -0.17
N GLU A 89 3.17 -10.16 -0.81
CA GLU A 89 3.01 -10.07 -2.27
C GLU A 89 2.91 -8.62 -2.76
#